data_AF-A0A962XIT8-F1
#
_entry.id   AF-A0A962XIT8-F1
#
_cell.length_a   1.000
_cell.length_b   1.000
_cell.length_c   1.000
_cell.angle_alpha   90.00
_cell.angle_beta   90.00
_cell.angle_gamma   90.00
#
_symmetry.space_group_name_H-M   'P 1'
#
loop_
_entity.id
_entity.type
_entity.pdbx_description
1 polymer ?
#
loop_
_entity_poly.entity_id
_entity_poly.type
_entity_poly.pdbx_seq_one_letter_code
_entity_poly.pdbx_strand_id
1 'polypeptide(L)'
;MHDDDKTALVDADEPEPFYRLDANGRLTWTEEGLRTYRKRFARFGIHIETITTFEDFRTAMLLSARVFVEDTLEQIAERAQGKPWRELLEAAFIGDKAAIEKARRRYETRQKLSVIKQ
;
A
#
# COMPACT_ATOMS: atom_id res chain seq x y z
N MET A 1 -7.96 -45.75 -17.57
CA MET A 1 -7.60 -45.24 -16.23
C MET A 1 -6.28 -44.51 -16.42
N HIS A 2 -6.32 -43.19 -16.56
CA HIS A 2 -5.12 -42.35 -16.55
C HIS A 2 -5.17 -41.57 -15.25
N ASP A 3 -4.29 -41.93 -14.32
CA ASP A 3 -4.00 -41.12 -13.14
C ASP A 3 -3.05 -40.01 -13.60
N ASP A 4 -3.60 -38.81 -13.73
CA ASP A 4 -2.82 -37.58 -13.89
C ASP A 4 -2.29 -37.19 -12.51
N ASP A 5 -1.10 -37.71 -12.18
CA ASP A 5 -0.27 -37.24 -11.08
C ASP A 5 0.26 -35.84 -11.43
N LYS A 6 -0.58 -34.82 -11.20
CA LYS A 6 -0.19 -33.42 -11.27
C LYS A 6 0.61 -33.08 -10.01
N THR A 7 1.88 -33.51 -9.98
CA THR A 7 2.91 -32.82 -9.21
C THR A 7 2.99 -31.39 -9.75
N ALA A 8 2.32 -30.47 -9.04
CA ALA A 8 2.41 -29.05 -9.27
C ALA A 8 3.88 -28.65 -9.28
N LEU A 9 4.37 -28.24 -10.45
CA LEU A 9 5.64 -27.57 -10.59
C LEU A 9 5.55 -26.29 -9.78
N VAL A 10 6.17 -26.28 -8.61
CA VAL A 10 6.36 -25.05 -7.84
C VAL A 10 7.41 -24.25 -8.61
N ASP A 11 6.99 -23.19 -9.29
CA ASP A 11 7.89 -22.25 -9.96
C ASP A 11 8.89 -21.72 -8.92
N ALA A 12 10.16 -22.11 -9.06
CA ALA A 12 11.22 -21.80 -8.11
C ALA A 12 11.59 -20.30 -8.02
N ASP A 13 10.98 -19.47 -8.88
CA ASP A 13 11.16 -18.03 -8.94
C ASP A 13 10.05 -17.24 -8.20
N GLU A 14 9.01 -17.91 -7.67
CA GLU A 14 8.02 -17.23 -6.83
C GLU A 14 8.58 -17.00 -5.42
N PRO A 15 8.59 -15.75 -4.91
CA PRO A 15 9.02 -15.47 -3.55
C PRO A 15 8.14 -16.25 -2.57
N GLU A 16 8.77 -16.83 -1.54
CA GLU A 16 8.04 -17.60 -0.55
C GLU A 16 6.88 -16.77 0.04
N PRO A 17 5.68 -17.36 0.16
CA PRO A 17 4.55 -16.64 0.71
C PRO A 17 4.81 -16.25 2.17
N PHE A 18 4.43 -15.02 2.55
CA PHE A 18 4.61 -14.49 3.91
C PHE A 18 3.80 -15.22 4.99
N TYR A 19 2.82 -16.02 4.58
CA TYR A 19 2.00 -16.82 5.47
C TYR A 19 1.50 -18.07 4.76
N ARG A 20 1.10 -19.07 5.53
CA ARG A 20 0.46 -20.30 5.05
C ARG A 20 -0.91 -20.44 5.74
N LEU A 21 -1.87 -21.01 5.03
CA LEU A 21 -3.17 -21.37 5.60
C LEU A 21 -3.23 -22.88 5.79
N ASP A 22 -3.72 -23.33 6.94
CA ASP A 22 -4.02 -24.76 7.15
C ASP A 22 -5.41 -25.12 6.57
N ALA A 23 -5.75 -26.41 6.63
CA ALA A 23 -7.05 -26.93 6.16
C ALA A 23 -8.26 -26.34 6.90
N ASN A 24 -8.05 -25.74 8.08
CA ASN A 24 -9.08 -25.09 8.90
C ASN A 24 -9.11 -23.57 8.68
N GLY A 25 -8.32 -23.03 7.74
CA GLY A 25 -8.21 -21.61 7.47
C GLY A 25 -7.39 -20.82 8.49
N ARG A 26 -6.63 -21.49 9.37
CA ARG A 26 -5.71 -20.82 10.28
C ARG A 26 -4.48 -20.34 9.55
N LEU A 27 -4.11 -19.10 9.79
CA LEU A 27 -2.95 -18.43 9.26
C LEU A 27 -1.75 -18.67 10.17
N THR A 28 -0.68 -19.18 9.59
CA THR A 28 0.64 -19.30 10.22
C THR A 28 1.64 -18.45 9.47
N TRP A 29 2.33 -17.57 10.16
CA TRP A 29 3.34 -16.69 9.57
C TRP A 29 4.62 -17.44 9.23
N THR A 30 5.23 -17.11 8.09
CA THR A 30 6.62 -17.48 7.83
C THR A 30 7.56 -16.52 8.55
N GLU A 31 8.82 -16.90 8.69
CA GLU A 31 9.84 -16.04 9.30
C GLU A 31 9.98 -14.71 8.55
N GLU A 32 9.93 -14.76 7.21
CA GLU A 32 9.95 -13.58 6.36
C GLU A 32 8.69 -12.70 6.54
N GLY A 33 7.52 -13.33 6.70
CA GLY A 33 6.28 -12.61 7.00
C GLY A 33 6.33 -11.89 8.34
N LEU A 34 6.84 -12.55 9.39
CA LEU A 34 7.06 -11.92 10.69
C LEU A 34 8.02 -10.74 10.57
N ARG A 35 9.16 -10.91 9.88
CA ARG A 35 10.14 -9.84 9.69
C ARG A 35 9.55 -8.63 8.95
N THR A 36 8.74 -8.88 7.92
CA THR A 36 8.14 -7.85 7.07
C THR A 36 7.04 -7.08 7.80
N TYR A 37 6.11 -7.77 8.46
CA TYR A 37 4.89 -7.15 8.96
C TYR A 37 4.91 -6.80 10.45
N ARG A 38 5.81 -7.37 11.26
CA ARG A 38 5.87 -7.10 12.71
C ARG A 38 6.01 -5.61 13.02
N LYS A 39 6.94 -4.92 12.35
CA LYS A 39 7.14 -3.47 12.56
C LYS A 39 5.93 -2.66 12.11
N ARG A 40 5.29 -3.06 11.00
CA ARG A 40 4.10 -2.38 10.47
C ARG A 40 2.94 -2.48 11.47
N PHE A 41 2.62 -3.67 11.94
CA PHE A 41 1.48 -3.89 12.83
C PHE A 41 1.72 -3.37 14.25
N ALA A 42 2.95 -3.48 14.77
CA ALA A 42 3.31 -2.93 16.08
C ALA A 42 3.05 -1.41 16.19
N ARG A 43 3.25 -0.65 15.10
CA ARG A 43 2.92 0.79 15.05
C ARG A 43 1.44 1.10 15.33
N PHE A 44 0.56 0.12 15.10
CA PHE A 44 -0.88 0.23 15.31
C PHE A 44 -1.35 -0.51 16.56
N GLY A 45 -0.43 -0.93 17.43
CA GLY A 45 -0.75 -1.73 18.61
C GLY A 45 -1.26 -3.14 18.28
N ILE A 46 -1.03 -3.62 17.05
CA ILE A 46 -1.44 -4.96 16.62
C ILE A 46 -0.26 -5.90 16.81
N HIS A 47 -0.45 -6.93 17.64
CA HIS A 47 0.49 -8.03 17.78
C HIS A 47 0.31 -9.01 16.61
N ILE A 48 1.33 -9.16 15.78
CA ILE A 48 1.23 -10.01 14.57
C ILE A 48 0.90 -11.46 14.91
N GLU A 49 1.35 -11.94 16.07
CA GLU A 49 1.09 -13.27 16.59
C GLU A 49 -0.40 -13.53 16.91
N THR A 50 -1.22 -12.49 17.05
CA THR A 50 -2.68 -12.63 17.25
C THR A 50 -3.45 -12.73 15.95
N ILE A 51 -2.80 -12.51 14.80
CA ILE A 51 -3.41 -12.67 13.48
C ILE A 51 -3.36 -14.15 13.11
N THR A 52 -4.46 -14.85 13.37
CA THR A 52 -4.55 -16.30 13.22
C THR A 52 -5.47 -16.75 12.09
N THR A 53 -6.11 -15.81 11.41
CA THR A 53 -6.97 -16.07 10.24
C THR A 53 -6.67 -15.08 9.11
N PHE A 54 -7.08 -15.45 7.89
CA PHE A 54 -7.01 -14.53 6.76
C PHE A 54 -7.88 -13.28 6.96
N GLU A 55 -8.99 -13.38 7.69
CA GLU A 55 -9.86 -12.24 8.00
C GLU A 55 -9.20 -11.26 8.98
N ASP A 56 -8.54 -11.78 10.03
CA ASP A 56 -7.72 -10.96 10.94
C ASP A 56 -6.64 -10.22 10.16
N PHE A 57 -5.99 -10.91 9.22
CA PHE A 57 -4.94 -10.33 8.39
C PHE A 57 -5.49 -9.19 7.52
N ARG A 58 -6.61 -9.40 6.83
CA ARG A 58 -7.26 -8.33 6.04
C ARG A 58 -7.63 -7.14 6.92
N THR A 59 -8.15 -7.38 8.12
CA THR A 59 -8.52 -6.32 9.06
C THR A 59 -7.29 -5.54 9.52
N ALA A 60 -6.21 -6.21 9.93
CA ALA A 60 -4.95 -5.59 10.32
C ALA A 60 -4.31 -4.80 9.16
N MET A 61 -4.42 -5.32 7.93
CA MET A 61 -3.97 -4.64 6.72
C MET A 61 -4.77 -3.37 6.44
N LEU A 62 -6.09 -3.39 6.58
CA LEU A 62 -6.94 -2.20 6.41
C LEU A 62 -6.66 -1.14 7.47
N LEU A 63 -6.53 -1.54 8.74
CA LEU A 63 -6.20 -0.63 9.84
C LEU A 63 -4.83 0.01 9.65
N SER A 64 -3.84 -0.76 9.23
CA SER A 64 -2.50 -0.23 8.95
C SER A 64 -2.38 0.51 7.61
N ALA A 65 -3.32 0.32 6.68
CA ALA A 65 -3.34 1.04 5.40
C ALA A 65 -3.84 2.48 5.55
N ARG A 66 -4.73 2.76 6.51
CA ARG A 66 -5.21 4.13 6.78
C ARG A 66 -4.06 5.09 7.10
N VAL A 67 -3.02 4.63 7.78
CA VAL A 67 -1.84 5.44 8.08
C VAL A 67 -0.73 5.26 7.05
N PHE A 68 -0.75 4.20 6.21
CA PHE A 68 0.08 4.20 5.01
C PHE A 68 -0.26 5.42 4.14
N VAL A 69 -1.52 5.80 4.04
CA VAL A 69 -1.91 7.05 3.39
C VAL A 69 -1.34 8.28 4.11
N GLU A 70 -1.38 8.35 5.44
CA GLU A 70 -0.84 9.48 6.22
C GLU A 70 0.70 9.60 6.18
N ASP A 71 1.45 8.50 6.39
CA ASP A 71 2.92 8.45 6.28
C ASP A 71 3.38 8.76 4.84
N THR A 72 2.63 8.28 3.83
CA THR A 72 2.94 8.60 2.43
C THR A 72 2.60 10.06 2.13
N LEU A 73 1.55 10.62 2.74
CA LEU A 73 1.20 12.04 2.58
C LEU A 73 2.22 12.97 3.22
N GLU A 74 2.76 12.65 4.38
CA GLU A 74 3.78 13.47 5.03
C GLU A 74 5.09 13.46 4.20
N GLN A 75 5.51 12.28 3.73
CA GLN A 75 6.66 12.15 2.82
C GLN A 75 6.40 12.76 1.44
N ILE A 76 5.19 12.66 0.91
CA ILE A 76 4.78 13.33 -0.33
C ILE A 76 4.75 14.83 -0.12
N ALA A 77 4.21 15.35 0.99
CA ALA A 77 4.13 16.78 1.29
C ALA A 77 5.51 17.39 1.47
N GLU A 78 6.42 16.67 2.14
CA GLU A 78 7.83 17.03 2.28
C GLU A 78 8.53 17.06 0.90
N ARG A 79 8.36 16.02 0.07
CA ARG A 79 8.91 16.00 -1.31
C ARG A 79 8.24 17.02 -2.25
N ALA A 80 7.01 17.39 -1.96
CA ALA A 80 6.20 18.33 -2.73
C ALA A 80 6.38 19.78 -2.26
N GLN A 81 7.22 20.04 -1.25
CA GLN A 81 7.43 21.38 -0.73
C GLN A 81 7.98 22.29 -1.84
N GLY A 82 7.25 23.36 -2.13
CA GLY A 82 7.55 24.29 -3.24
C GLY A 82 7.26 23.75 -4.64
N LYS A 83 6.69 22.54 -4.79
CA LYS A 83 6.34 21.97 -6.09
C LYS A 83 4.89 22.31 -6.48
N PRO A 84 4.64 22.63 -7.77
CA PRO A 84 3.34 23.09 -8.24
C PRO A 84 2.25 22.01 -8.23
N TRP A 85 2.60 20.73 -8.08
CA TRP A 85 1.67 19.60 -8.04
C TRP A 85 1.19 19.26 -6.61
N ARG A 86 1.72 19.91 -5.56
CA ARG A 86 1.30 19.70 -4.17
C ARG A 86 -0.18 20.01 -3.95
N GLU A 87 -0.63 21.18 -4.41
CA GLU A 87 -2.03 21.65 -4.29
C GLU A 87 -3.00 20.65 -4.96
N LEU A 88 -2.56 19.95 -6.02
CA LEU A 88 -3.37 18.97 -6.73
C LEU A 88 -3.49 17.66 -5.94
N LEU A 89 -2.42 17.22 -5.29
CA LEU A 89 -2.43 16.02 -4.45
C LEU A 89 -3.26 16.23 -3.17
N GLU A 90 -3.13 17.39 -2.52
CA GLU A 90 -3.94 17.74 -1.34
C GLU A 90 -5.44 17.78 -1.68
N ALA A 91 -5.81 18.38 -2.82
CA ALA A 91 -7.20 18.43 -3.28
C ALA A 91 -7.77 17.06 -3.67
N ALA A 92 -6.96 16.23 -4.35
CA ALA A 92 -7.33 14.86 -4.71
C ALA A 92 -7.58 14.00 -3.47
N PHE A 93 -6.80 14.21 -2.42
CA PHE A 93 -6.92 13.50 -1.16
C PHE A 93 -8.18 13.86 -0.37
N ILE A 94 -8.52 15.15 -0.29
CA ILE A 94 -9.74 15.64 0.39
C ILE A 94 -11.01 15.24 -0.40
N GLY A 95 -10.88 14.81 -1.65
CA GLY A 95 -11.99 14.42 -2.50
C GLY A 95 -12.83 15.60 -3.00
N ASP A 96 -12.33 16.83 -2.84
CA ASP A 96 -13.01 18.04 -3.30
C ASP A 96 -12.77 18.24 -4.81
N LYS A 97 -13.77 17.88 -5.60
CA LYS A 97 -13.75 18.01 -7.06
C LYS A 97 -13.47 19.44 -7.55
N ALA A 98 -13.95 20.46 -6.83
CA ALA A 98 -13.72 21.85 -7.21
C ALA A 98 -12.27 22.28 -6.93
N ALA A 99 -11.72 21.84 -5.80
CA ALA A 99 -10.31 22.06 -5.47
C ALA A 99 -9.38 21.35 -6.47
N ILE A 100 -9.73 20.14 -6.91
CA ILE A 100 -8.96 19.36 -7.90
C ILE A 100 -8.90 20.10 -9.25
N GLU A 101 -10.05 20.54 -9.77
CA GLU A 101 -10.13 21.30 -11.04
C GLU A 101 -9.28 22.58 -10.97
N LYS A 102 -9.38 23.32 -9.86
CA LYS A 102 -8.63 24.56 -9.65
C LYS A 102 -7.12 24.32 -9.59
N ALA A 103 -6.70 23.32 -8.83
CA ALA A 103 -5.28 22.96 -8.70
C ALA A 103 -4.70 22.46 -10.03
N ARG A 104 -5.48 21.68 -10.80
CA ARG A 104 -5.10 21.20 -12.14
C ARG A 104 -4.86 22.35 -13.10
N ARG A 105 -5.79 23.31 -13.19
CA ARG A 105 -5.63 24.50 -14.06
C ARG A 105 -4.41 25.32 -13.70
N ARG A 106 -4.12 25.50 -12.40
CA ARG A 106 -2.90 26.19 -11.93
C ARG A 106 -1.62 25.46 -12.34
N TYR A 107 -1.61 24.13 -12.20
CA TYR A 107 -0.48 23.30 -12.61
C TYR A 107 -0.23 23.42 -14.13
N GLU A 108 -1.26 23.24 -14.95
CA GLU A 108 -1.19 23.35 -16.40
C GLU A 108 -0.76 24.76 -16.86
N THR A 109 -1.24 25.81 -16.19
CA THR A 109 -0.83 27.20 -16.47
C THR A 109 0.64 27.45 -16.14
N ARG A 110 1.12 26.93 -15.01
CA ARG A 110 2.53 27.05 -14.61
C ARG A 110 3.46 26.28 -15.57
N GLN A 111 3.04 25.11 -16.05
CA GLN A 111 3.78 24.34 -17.07
C GLN A 111 3.91 25.12 -18.39
N LYS A 112 2.83 25.79 -18.84
CA LYS A 112 2.88 26.64 -20.04
C LYS A 112 3.83 27.83 -19.88
N LEU A 113 3.88 28.43 -18.69
CA LEU A 113 4.78 29.56 -18.40
C LEU A 113 6.26 29.16 -18.29
N SER A 114 6.57 27.93 -17.87
CA SER A 114 7.96 27.43 -17.83
C SER A 114 8.52 27.12 -19.21
N VAL A 115 7.67 26.74 -20.18
CA VAL A 115 8.09 26.46 -21.57
C VAL A 115 8.41 27.73 -22.35
N ILE A 116 7.83 28.87 -21.98
CA ILE A 116 8.05 30.17 -22.65
C ILE A 116 9.35 30.87 -22.18
N LYS A 117 9.97 30.40 -21.08
CA LYS A 117 11.20 30.98 -20.50
C LYS A 117 12.49 30.24 -20.90
N GLN A 118 12.45 29.33 -21.88
CA GLN A 118 13.64 28.72 -22.47
C GLN A 118 14.01 29.39 -23.79
#